data_AF-A0A2W4SL44-F1
#
_entry.id   AF-A0A2W4SL44-F1
#
_cell.length_a   1.000
_cell.length_b   1.000
_cell.length_c   1.000
_cell.angle_alpha   90.00
_cell.angle_beta   90.00
_cell.angle_gamma   90.00
#
_symmetry.space_group_name_H-M   'P 1'
#
loop_
_entity.id
_entity.type
_entity.pdbx_description
1 polymer ?
#
loop_
_entity_poly.entity_id
_entity_poly.type
_entity_poly.pdbx_seq_one_letter_code
_entity_poly.pdbx_strand_id
1 'polypeptide(L)'
;MPKNETHVGSPHSRVDGPAKVTGTATYAAEFTTPDLAYAYIVESTIARGRITGIDAEAAQAVPGVIRVFTHENRPRTAWFSFKYKSMVGPPGTPFRPLYNNEVQYSGQPIVLVVAESFDVARHAASLVQVTYEQHPHETDLGRARQDSYVPPSKRLGIAPPPKPRGDAVKAFGEAPVRVSGEYTIATEHHNPMVSIRRRSPVIRPWRWQPRSCSRITA
;
A
#
# COMPACT_ATOMS: atom_id res chain seq x y z
N MET A 1 1.99 45.25 28.20
CA MET A 1 1.28 44.22 27.42
C MET A 1 2.08 43.96 26.15
N PRO A 2 2.74 42.80 25.96
CA PRO A 2 3.41 42.53 24.71
C PRO A 2 2.36 42.43 23.59
N LYS A 3 2.68 43.03 22.44
CA LYS A 3 1.80 43.16 21.27
C LYS A 3 1.35 41.77 20.81
N ASN A 4 0.08 41.66 20.42
CA ASN A 4 -0.44 40.55 19.63
C ASN A 4 0.43 40.36 18.38
N GLU A 5 1.42 39.47 18.44
CA GLU A 5 2.11 39.01 17.25
C GLU A 5 1.15 38.09 16.50
N THR A 6 0.46 38.66 15.52
CA THR A 6 -0.36 37.92 14.57
C THR A 6 0.56 37.04 13.71
N HIS A 7 0.82 35.82 14.19
CA HIS A 7 1.59 34.79 13.47
C HIS A 7 0.84 34.21 12.26
N VAL A 8 -0.48 34.42 12.19
CA VAL A 8 -1.32 33.91 11.09
C VAL A 8 -1.18 34.84 9.88
N GLY A 9 -0.79 34.28 8.73
CA GLY A 9 -0.70 34.99 7.44
C GLY A 9 0.66 35.61 7.12
N SER A 10 1.61 35.58 8.05
CA SER A 10 2.96 36.13 7.87
C SER A 10 3.90 35.08 7.23
N PRO A 11 4.76 35.47 6.26
CA PRO A 11 5.64 34.53 5.54
C PRO A 11 6.87 34.14 6.37
N HIS A 12 6.66 33.38 7.44
CA HIS A 12 7.73 32.88 8.29
C HIS A 12 8.53 31.76 7.62
N SER A 13 9.85 31.76 7.83
CA SER A 13 10.70 30.63 7.47
C SER A 13 10.23 29.36 8.18
N ARG A 14 10.14 28.25 7.45
CA ARG A 14 9.74 26.97 8.03
C ARG A 14 10.83 26.44 8.98
N VAL A 15 10.40 25.87 10.11
CA VAL A 15 11.30 25.28 11.12
C VAL A 15 12.19 24.16 10.53
N ASP A 16 11.68 23.40 9.57
CA ASP A 16 12.42 22.33 8.87
C ASP A 16 13.26 22.83 7.69
N GLY A 17 13.18 24.14 7.36
CA GLY A 17 13.85 24.75 6.23
C GLY A 17 15.38 24.59 6.27
N PRO A 18 16.07 25.04 7.35
CA PRO A 18 17.52 24.94 7.46
C PRO A 18 18.03 23.51 7.23
N ALA A 19 17.40 22.50 7.83
CA ALA A 19 17.85 21.11 7.69
C ALA A 19 17.69 20.57 6.26
N LYS A 20 16.65 21.00 5.54
CA LYS A 20 16.43 20.58 4.14
C LYS A 20 17.40 21.23 3.17
N VAL A 21 17.74 22.51 3.37
CA VAL A 21 18.65 23.23 2.46
C VAL A 21 20.12 22.92 2.71
N THR A 22 20.47 22.46 3.91
CA THR A 22 21.84 22.02 4.24
C THR A 22 22.07 20.52 4.05
N GLY A 23 21.01 19.76 3.72
CA GLY A 23 21.09 18.30 3.56
C GLY A 23 21.22 17.53 4.88
N THR A 24 20.90 18.14 6.03
CA THR A 24 20.95 17.46 7.34
C THR A 24 19.61 16.83 7.74
N ALA A 25 18.54 17.08 6.98
CA ALA A 25 17.26 16.43 7.17
C ALA A 25 17.31 14.95 6.74
N THR A 26 17.17 14.05 7.72
CA THR A 26 17.19 12.60 7.47
C THR A 26 15.86 12.09 6.91
N TYR A 27 15.91 11.36 5.80
CA TYR A 27 14.75 10.68 5.22
C TYR A 27 14.72 9.19 5.60
N ALA A 28 13.58 8.53 5.37
CA ALA A 28 13.35 7.15 5.78
C ALA A 28 14.45 6.16 5.34
N ALA A 29 15.05 6.37 4.16
CA ALA A 29 16.09 5.51 3.60
C ALA A 29 17.50 5.71 4.22
N GLU A 30 17.68 6.73 5.05
CA GLU A 30 18.98 7.12 5.62
C GLU A 30 19.14 6.67 7.08
N PHE A 31 18.07 6.16 7.71
CA PHE A 31 18.15 5.59 9.04
C PHE A 31 18.89 4.25 9.01
N THR A 32 19.93 4.13 9.83
CA THR A 32 20.71 2.90 10.01
C THR A 32 20.61 2.38 11.44
N THR A 33 20.77 1.09 11.63
CA THR A 33 20.86 0.42 12.94
C THR A 33 21.88 -0.72 12.87
N PRO A 34 22.44 -1.16 14.00
CA PRO A 34 23.11 -2.46 14.07
C PRO A 34 22.18 -3.57 13.56
N ASP A 35 22.75 -4.57 12.88
CA ASP A 35 22.04 -5.75 12.36
C ASP A 35 20.84 -5.44 11.44
N LEU A 36 20.96 -4.39 10.62
CA LEU A 36 19.90 -3.98 9.69
C LEU A 36 19.75 -4.99 8.56
N ALA A 37 18.56 -5.61 8.46
CA ALA A 37 18.17 -6.43 7.33
C ALA A 37 17.47 -5.61 6.24
N TYR A 38 17.65 -6.02 4.99
CA TYR A 38 17.06 -5.42 3.81
C TYR A 38 16.05 -6.37 3.20
N ALA A 39 14.98 -5.83 2.62
CA ALA A 39 13.97 -6.62 1.94
C ALA A 39 13.73 -6.15 0.51
N TYR A 40 13.46 -7.11 -0.38
CA TYR A 40 13.04 -6.87 -1.75
C TYR A 40 11.75 -7.62 -2.04
N ILE A 41 10.81 -6.94 -2.70
CA ILE A 41 9.48 -7.47 -3.01
C ILE A 41 9.50 -8.02 -4.44
N VAL A 42 9.06 -9.25 -4.61
CA VAL A 42 8.68 -9.80 -5.92
C VAL A 42 7.21 -9.50 -6.13
N GLU A 43 6.91 -8.89 -7.28
CA GLU A 43 5.57 -8.47 -7.67
C GLU A 43 4.97 -9.48 -8.66
N SER A 44 3.64 -9.59 -8.67
CA SER A 44 2.91 -10.40 -9.64
C SER A 44 3.12 -9.89 -11.06
N THR A 45 3.32 -10.82 -12.00
CA THR A 45 3.40 -10.54 -13.45
C THR A 45 2.04 -10.61 -14.15
N ILE A 46 0.98 -11.03 -13.44
CA ILE A 46 -0.39 -11.06 -13.94
C ILE A 46 -1.27 -10.04 -13.20
N ALA A 47 -2.35 -9.58 -13.84
CA ALA A 47 -3.32 -8.68 -13.23
C ALA A 47 -4.35 -9.38 -12.35
N ARG A 48 -4.76 -10.61 -12.72
CA ARG A 48 -5.73 -11.41 -11.97
C ARG A 48 -5.47 -12.90 -12.18
N GLY A 49 -5.59 -13.67 -11.10
CA GLY A 49 -5.47 -15.13 -11.17
C GLY A 49 -5.08 -15.73 -9.84
N ARG A 50 -4.42 -16.88 -9.89
CA ARG A 50 -3.96 -17.62 -8.72
C ARG A 50 -2.52 -18.08 -8.90
N ILE A 51 -1.73 -17.99 -7.84
CA ILE A 51 -0.38 -18.56 -7.76
C ILE A 51 -0.53 -20.08 -7.61
N THR A 52 0.03 -20.83 -8.55
CA THR A 52 0.01 -22.31 -8.53
C THR A 52 1.26 -22.89 -7.87
N GLY A 53 2.36 -22.13 -7.83
CA GLY A 53 3.60 -22.53 -7.18
C GLY A 53 4.63 -21.41 -7.14
N ILE A 54 5.48 -21.45 -6.12
CA ILE A 54 6.62 -20.54 -5.94
C ILE A 54 7.84 -21.42 -5.70
N ASP A 55 8.82 -21.35 -6.60
CA ASP A 55 10.16 -21.89 -6.38
C ASP A 55 11.08 -20.76 -5.93
N ALA A 56 11.60 -20.90 -4.72
CA ALA A 56 12.52 -19.98 -4.10
C ALA A 56 13.80 -20.66 -3.61
N GLU A 57 14.09 -21.89 -4.07
CA GLU A 57 15.25 -22.66 -3.61
C GLU A 57 16.56 -21.95 -3.97
N ALA A 58 16.71 -21.56 -5.25
CA ALA A 58 17.87 -20.81 -5.73
C ALA A 58 18.03 -19.48 -4.99
N ALA A 59 16.93 -18.80 -4.67
CA ALA A 59 16.96 -17.55 -3.90
C ALA A 59 17.41 -17.76 -2.45
N GLN A 60 16.97 -18.84 -1.80
CA GLN A 60 17.37 -19.17 -0.42
C GLN A 60 18.82 -19.63 -0.31
N ALA A 61 19.38 -20.20 -1.38
CA ALA A 61 20.77 -20.65 -1.42
C ALA A 61 21.79 -19.51 -1.56
N VAL A 62 21.36 -18.28 -1.88
CA VAL A 62 22.26 -17.13 -2.03
C VAL A 62 22.86 -16.75 -0.67
N PRO A 63 24.21 -16.67 -0.54
CA PRO A 63 24.84 -16.22 0.70
C PRO A 63 24.36 -14.84 1.13
N GLY A 64 24.04 -14.70 2.42
CA GLY A 64 23.51 -13.46 3.01
C GLY A 64 21.97 -13.33 2.93
N VAL A 65 21.26 -14.29 2.32
CA VAL A 65 19.80 -14.35 2.42
C VAL A 65 19.40 -14.91 3.78
N ILE A 66 18.56 -14.16 4.49
CA ILE A 66 18.06 -14.52 5.83
C ILE A 66 16.80 -15.37 5.69
N ARG A 67 15.84 -14.92 4.87
CA ARG A 67 14.55 -15.61 4.68
C ARG A 67 13.82 -15.15 3.43
N VAL A 68 13.13 -16.08 2.78
CA VAL A 68 12.12 -15.78 1.75
C VAL A 68 10.73 -16.03 2.33
N PHE A 69 9.88 -15.01 2.34
CA PHE A 69 8.50 -15.08 2.80
C PHE A 69 7.52 -15.16 1.64
N THR A 70 6.62 -16.13 1.71
CA THR A 70 5.50 -16.34 0.79
C THR A 70 4.19 -16.37 1.57
N HIS A 71 3.08 -16.57 0.88
CA HIS A 71 1.78 -16.78 1.54
C HIS A 71 1.73 -18.05 2.41
N GLU A 72 2.62 -19.02 2.16
CA GLU A 72 2.64 -20.32 2.84
C GLU A 72 3.36 -20.27 4.20
N ASN A 73 4.40 -19.44 4.32
CA ASN A 73 5.31 -19.47 5.48
C ASN A 73 5.34 -18.16 6.27
N ARG A 74 4.52 -17.17 5.89
CA ARG A 74 4.49 -15.88 6.59
C ARG A 74 4.03 -16.02 8.05
N PRO A 75 4.49 -15.15 8.96
CA PRO A 75 4.00 -15.13 10.33
C PRO A 75 2.50 -14.86 10.42
N ARG A 76 1.86 -15.38 11.48
CA ARG A 76 0.44 -15.08 11.76
C ARG A 76 0.27 -13.58 11.98
N THR A 77 -0.64 -12.99 11.21
CA THR A 77 -1.03 -11.58 11.34
C THR A 77 -2.20 -11.42 12.31
N ALA A 78 -2.48 -10.19 12.73
CA ALA A 78 -3.56 -9.92 13.68
C ALA A 78 -4.90 -10.43 13.15
N TRP A 79 -5.64 -11.15 14.01
CA TRP A 79 -6.91 -11.80 13.64
C TRP A 79 -8.00 -10.80 13.22
N PHE A 80 -8.00 -9.61 13.81
CA PHE A 80 -9.00 -8.57 13.53
C PHE A 80 -8.66 -7.75 12.29
N SER A 81 -9.57 -7.79 11.31
CA SER A 81 -9.50 -7.01 10.06
C SER A 81 -9.48 -5.49 10.27
N PHE A 82 -9.93 -5.00 11.42
CA PHE A 82 -10.01 -3.56 11.71
C PHE A 82 -8.62 -2.89 11.68
N LYS A 83 -7.55 -3.60 12.05
CA LYS A 83 -6.17 -3.05 12.02
C LYS A 83 -5.63 -2.77 10.61
N TYR A 84 -6.29 -3.29 9.59
CA TYR A 84 -5.89 -3.14 8.19
C TYR A 84 -6.85 -2.23 7.41
N LYS A 85 -7.98 -1.82 8.00
CA LYS A 85 -8.95 -0.95 7.33
C LYS A 85 -8.44 0.48 7.26
N SER A 86 -8.42 1.05 6.05
CA SER A 86 -8.35 2.51 5.88
C SER A 86 -9.64 3.13 6.41
N MET A 87 -9.53 4.23 7.17
CA MET A 87 -10.70 4.98 7.67
C MET A 87 -11.55 5.56 6.55
N VAL A 88 -10.97 5.76 5.36
CA VAL A 88 -11.62 6.39 4.18
C VAL A 88 -11.68 5.48 2.96
N GLY A 89 -11.19 4.24 3.08
CA GLY A 89 -11.17 3.28 1.98
C GLY A 89 -12.58 2.76 1.63
N PRO A 90 -12.81 2.35 0.37
CA PRO A 90 -14.01 1.60 0.03
C PRO A 90 -14.15 0.37 0.96
N PRO A 91 -15.39 0.00 1.31
CA PRO A 91 -15.66 -1.14 2.15
C PRO A 91 -15.23 -2.40 1.41
N GLY A 92 -14.44 -3.22 2.07
CA GLY A 92 -13.84 -4.41 1.51
C GLY A 92 -12.88 -5.05 2.50
N THR A 93 -12.30 -6.17 2.09
CA THR A 93 -11.15 -6.74 2.80
C THR A 93 -9.93 -5.87 2.50
N PRO A 94 -9.27 -5.33 3.54
CA PRO A 94 -8.08 -4.55 3.31
C PRO A 94 -6.98 -5.39 2.69
N PHE A 95 -6.09 -4.75 1.92
CA PHE A 95 -4.92 -5.45 1.39
C PHE A 95 -4.12 -6.06 2.54
N ARG A 96 -3.92 -7.37 2.46
CA ARG A 96 -3.10 -8.13 3.40
C ARG A 96 -1.94 -8.72 2.60
N PRO A 97 -0.71 -8.25 2.81
CA PRO A 97 0.42 -8.76 2.06
C PRO A 97 0.60 -10.25 2.30
N LEU A 98 0.91 -10.98 1.22
CA LEU A 98 1.16 -12.42 1.24
C LEU A 98 -0.02 -13.21 1.86
N TYR A 99 -1.28 -12.78 1.65
CA TYR A 99 -2.42 -13.36 2.37
C TYR A 99 -2.80 -14.77 1.98
N ASN A 100 -2.90 -14.96 0.69
CA ASN A 100 -3.26 -16.19 0.04
C ASN A 100 -2.51 -16.21 -1.30
N ASN A 101 -2.85 -17.19 -2.11
CA ASN A 101 -2.33 -17.34 -3.46
C ASN A 101 -3.16 -16.57 -4.51
N GLU A 102 -4.05 -15.65 -4.13
CA GLU A 102 -4.85 -14.91 -5.12
C GLU A 102 -4.13 -13.64 -5.56
N VAL A 103 -4.16 -13.38 -6.87
CA VAL A 103 -3.72 -12.12 -7.45
C VAL A 103 -4.95 -11.32 -7.88
N GLN A 104 -5.07 -10.10 -7.36
CA GLN A 104 -6.23 -9.24 -7.57
C GLN A 104 -5.91 -7.99 -8.41
N TYR A 105 -4.64 -7.64 -8.54
CA TYR A 105 -4.18 -6.51 -9.35
C TYR A 105 -2.74 -6.70 -9.83
N SER A 106 -2.40 -5.99 -10.92
CA SER A 106 -1.05 -5.99 -11.48
C SER A 106 -0.03 -5.39 -10.50
N GLY A 107 1.14 -6.02 -10.37
CA GLY A 107 2.17 -5.57 -9.44
C GLY A 107 1.91 -5.92 -7.97
N GLN A 108 0.94 -6.79 -7.66
CA GLN A 108 0.67 -7.21 -6.28
C GLN A 108 1.92 -7.87 -5.64
N PRO A 109 2.33 -7.49 -4.42
CA PRO A 109 3.40 -8.18 -3.70
C PRO A 109 3.07 -9.65 -3.40
N ILE A 110 3.88 -10.57 -3.90
CA ILE A 110 3.65 -12.02 -3.79
C ILE A 110 4.77 -12.79 -3.06
N VAL A 111 5.98 -12.23 -3.01
CA VAL A 111 7.11 -12.77 -2.24
C VAL A 111 7.90 -11.62 -1.64
N LEU A 112 8.43 -11.82 -0.43
CA LEU A 112 9.35 -10.90 0.24
C LEU A 112 10.67 -11.62 0.54
N VAL A 113 11.74 -11.20 -0.11
CA VAL A 113 13.10 -11.72 0.13
C VAL A 113 13.79 -10.80 1.14
N VAL A 114 14.31 -11.36 2.23
CA VAL A 114 15.02 -10.63 3.28
C VAL A 114 16.47 -11.11 3.33
N ALA A 115 17.42 -10.17 3.33
CA ALA A 115 18.86 -10.43 3.30
C ALA A 115 19.64 -9.40 4.12
N GLU A 116 20.93 -9.66 4.32
CA GLU A 116 21.87 -8.79 5.04
C GLU A 116 22.24 -7.51 4.27
N SER A 117 22.05 -7.50 2.94
CA SER A 117 22.25 -6.32 2.10
C SER A 117 21.17 -6.18 1.04
N PHE A 118 20.95 -4.94 0.58
CA PHE A 118 19.96 -4.65 -0.45
C PHE A 118 20.28 -5.34 -1.78
N ASP A 119 21.54 -5.37 -2.17
CA ASP A 119 21.97 -5.97 -3.44
C ASP A 119 21.77 -7.49 -3.42
N VAL A 120 22.04 -8.14 -2.29
CA VAL A 120 21.77 -9.57 -2.11
C VAL A 120 20.26 -9.83 -2.15
N ALA A 121 19.45 -9.05 -1.44
CA ALA A 121 17.99 -9.19 -1.47
C ALA A 121 17.43 -9.05 -2.90
N ARG A 122 17.92 -8.06 -3.65
CA ARG A 122 17.52 -7.81 -5.04
C ARG A 122 17.97 -8.93 -5.97
N HIS A 123 19.20 -9.42 -5.83
CA HIS A 123 19.71 -10.52 -6.64
C HIS A 123 18.92 -11.81 -6.36
N ALA A 124 18.77 -12.21 -5.11
CA ALA A 124 18.00 -13.38 -4.73
C ALA A 124 16.53 -13.29 -5.18
N ALA A 125 15.90 -12.11 -5.11
CA ALA A 125 14.56 -11.91 -5.64
C ALA A 125 14.44 -12.17 -7.15
N SER A 126 15.50 -11.92 -7.92
CA SER A 126 15.51 -12.22 -9.37
C SER A 126 15.56 -13.72 -9.69
N LEU A 127 15.93 -14.55 -8.72
CA LEU A 127 16.00 -16.02 -8.86
C LEU A 127 14.69 -16.72 -8.48
N VAL A 128 13.73 -15.99 -7.91
CA VAL A 128 12.42 -16.55 -7.53
C VAL A 128 11.59 -16.82 -8.78
N GLN A 129 11.13 -18.05 -8.95
CA GLN A 129 10.25 -18.43 -10.04
C GLN A 129 8.82 -18.61 -9.53
N VAL A 130 7.85 -18.05 -10.24
CA VAL A 130 6.44 -18.10 -9.86
C VAL A 130 5.61 -18.58 -11.02
N THR A 131 4.76 -19.58 -10.77
CA THR A 131 3.79 -20.10 -11.74
C THR A 131 2.39 -19.64 -11.38
N TYR A 132 1.59 -19.39 -12.41
CA TYR A 132 0.25 -18.85 -12.24
C TYR A 132 -0.79 -19.57 -13.09
N GLU A 133 -2.01 -19.60 -12.56
CA GLU A 133 -3.23 -19.78 -13.31
C GLU A 133 -3.83 -18.39 -13.56
N GLN A 134 -3.70 -17.88 -14.78
CA GLN A 134 -4.19 -16.55 -15.12
C GLN A 134 -5.71 -16.57 -15.36
N HIS A 135 -6.42 -15.59 -14.81
CA HIS A 135 -7.86 -15.44 -15.00
C HIS A 135 -8.18 -14.24 -15.92
N PRO A 136 -9.34 -14.27 -16.62
CA PRO A 136 -9.83 -13.10 -17.34
C PRO A 136 -9.96 -11.89 -16.41
N HIS A 137 -9.58 -10.72 -16.90
CA HIS A 137 -9.66 -9.46 -16.17
C HIS A 137 -10.07 -8.33 -17.12
N GLU A 138 -10.69 -7.30 -16.56
CA GLU A 138 -11.01 -6.06 -17.26
C GLU A 138 -10.43 -4.89 -16.44
N THR A 139 -9.68 -4.02 -17.11
CA THR A 139 -9.05 -2.83 -16.50
C THR A 139 -9.65 -1.54 -17.04
N ASP A 140 -10.39 -1.61 -18.15
CA ASP A 140 -11.11 -0.49 -18.74
C ASP A 140 -12.46 -0.31 -18.02
N LEU A 141 -12.54 0.75 -17.22
CA LEU A 141 -13.77 1.11 -16.49
C LEU A 141 -14.94 1.47 -17.43
N GLY A 142 -14.67 1.96 -18.64
CA GLY A 142 -15.68 2.25 -19.64
C GLY A 142 -16.35 0.97 -20.15
N ARG A 143 -15.55 -0.08 -20.41
CA ARG A 143 -16.07 -1.40 -20.79
C ARG A 143 -16.81 -2.09 -19.63
N ALA A 144 -16.23 -2.04 -18.44
CA ALA A 144 -16.81 -2.62 -17.23
C ALA A 144 -18.05 -1.88 -16.71
N ARG A 145 -18.42 -0.73 -17.30
CA ARG A 145 -19.56 0.10 -16.85
C ARG A 145 -20.88 -0.67 -16.86
N GLN A 146 -21.04 -1.59 -17.81
CA GLN A 146 -22.25 -2.41 -17.94
C GLN A 146 -22.44 -3.37 -16.76
N ASP A 147 -21.34 -3.75 -16.10
CA ASP A 147 -21.31 -4.64 -14.92
C ASP A 147 -21.42 -3.87 -13.59
N SER A 148 -21.72 -2.57 -13.64
CA SER A 148 -21.81 -1.75 -12.43
C SER A 148 -22.94 -2.20 -11.52
N TYR A 149 -22.68 -2.18 -10.21
CA TYR A 149 -23.63 -2.56 -9.18
C TYR A 149 -23.58 -1.59 -8.01
N VAL A 150 -24.68 -1.51 -7.24
CA VAL A 150 -24.69 -0.78 -5.98
C VAL A 150 -23.98 -1.62 -4.93
N PRO A 151 -22.87 -1.15 -4.33
CA PRO A 151 -22.15 -1.93 -3.33
C PRO A 151 -23.06 -2.30 -2.14
N PRO A 152 -23.05 -3.56 -1.67
CA PRO A 152 -23.95 -4.02 -0.62
C PRO A 152 -23.64 -3.38 0.74
N SER A 153 -22.38 -3.01 0.97
CA SER A 153 -21.93 -2.31 2.17
C SER A 153 -21.59 -0.85 1.84
N LYS A 154 -22.01 0.08 2.72
CA LYS A 154 -21.65 1.50 2.61
C LYS A 154 -20.21 1.74 3.08
N ARG A 155 -19.52 2.72 2.48
CA ARG A 155 -18.18 3.10 2.95
C ARG A 155 -18.33 3.75 4.34
N LEU A 156 -17.44 3.39 5.26
CA LEU A 156 -17.43 4.00 6.58
C LEU A 156 -16.98 5.46 6.44
N GLY A 157 -17.73 6.41 7.01
CA GLY A 157 -17.37 7.83 6.99
C GLY A 157 -17.63 8.60 5.69
N ILE A 158 -18.11 7.95 4.62
CA ILE A 158 -18.56 8.63 3.39
C ILE A 158 -20.07 8.43 3.27
N ALA A 159 -20.81 9.52 3.30
CA ALA A 159 -22.25 9.48 3.09
C ALA A 159 -22.55 8.88 1.69
N PRO A 160 -23.55 8.00 1.56
CA PRO A 160 -24.00 7.58 0.24
C PRO A 160 -24.42 8.82 -0.57
N PRO A 161 -24.39 8.75 -1.91
CA PRO A 161 -24.95 9.83 -2.73
C PRO A 161 -26.38 10.15 -2.21
N PRO A 162 -26.72 11.44 -2.08
CA PRO A 162 -28.01 11.83 -1.58
C PRO A 162 -29.11 11.24 -2.47
N LYS A 163 -30.30 11.02 -1.91
CA LYS A 163 -31.45 10.63 -2.73
C LYS A 163 -31.64 11.66 -3.85
N PRO A 164 -32.00 11.22 -5.07
CA PRO A 164 -32.35 12.15 -6.14
C PRO A 164 -33.36 13.19 -5.62
N ARG A 165 -33.11 14.46 -5.95
CA ARG A 165 -33.96 15.59 -5.55
C ARG A 165 -34.64 16.18 -6.77
N GLY A 166 -35.98 16.21 -6.75
CA GLY A 166 -36.79 16.70 -7.86
C GLY A 166 -36.77 15.77 -9.08
N ASP A 167 -37.17 16.31 -10.23
CA ASP A 167 -37.14 15.61 -11.52
C ASP A 167 -36.11 16.29 -12.44
N ALA A 168 -34.87 15.80 -12.38
CA ALA A 168 -33.77 16.34 -13.16
C ALA A 168 -33.98 16.18 -14.67
N VAL A 169 -34.65 15.10 -15.10
CA VAL A 169 -34.89 14.82 -16.53
C VAL A 169 -35.87 15.84 -17.09
N LYS A 170 -37.00 16.06 -16.38
CA LYS A 170 -37.98 17.08 -16.76
C LYS A 170 -37.38 18.49 -16.71
N ALA A 171 -36.72 18.86 -15.62
CA ALA A 171 -36.14 20.19 -15.46
C ALA A 171 -35.07 20.49 -16.52
N PHE A 172 -34.24 19.50 -16.89
CA PHE A 172 -33.28 19.65 -17.97
C PHE A 172 -33.97 19.80 -19.33
N GLY A 173 -35.03 19.01 -19.60
CA GLY A 173 -35.80 19.09 -20.85
C GLY A 173 -36.51 20.43 -21.07
N GLU A 174 -37.01 21.04 -19.98
CA GLU A 174 -37.71 22.34 -19.99
C GLU A 174 -36.76 23.55 -19.96
N ALA A 175 -35.45 23.34 -19.74
CA ALA A 175 -34.51 24.43 -19.59
C ALA A 175 -34.28 25.21 -20.91
N PRO A 176 -34.27 26.56 -20.87
CA PRO A 176 -34.05 27.40 -22.04
C PRO A 176 -32.63 27.29 -22.60
N VAL A 177 -31.66 26.93 -21.76
CA VAL A 177 -30.26 26.66 -22.14
C VAL A 177 -29.85 25.32 -21.56
N ARG A 178 -29.25 24.47 -22.40
CA ARG A 178 -28.79 23.13 -22.05
C ARG A 178 -27.36 22.95 -22.53
N VAL A 179 -26.49 22.46 -21.66
CA VAL A 179 -25.10 22.13 -21.98
C VAL A 179 -24.83 20.71 -21.47
N SER A 180 -24.26 19.89 -22.33
CA SER A 180 -23.83 18.53 -22.01
C SER A 180 -22.41 18.31 -22.55
N GLY A 181 -21.58 17.66 -21.75
CA GLY A 181 -20.22 17.28 -22.14
C GLY A 181 -19.79 16.03 -21.39
N GLU A 182 -18.99 15.21 -22.06
CA GLU A 182 -18.33 14.07 -21.43
C GLU A 182 -16.87 14.45 -21.14
N TYR A 183 -16.43 14.18 -19.91
CA TYR A 183 -15.09 14.49 -19.45
C TYR A 183 -14.43 13.22 -18.95
N THR A 184 -13.21 12.96 -19.42
CA THR A 184 -12.37 11.87 -18.94
C THR A 184 -11.12 12.44 -18.32
N ILE A 185 -10.78 11.98 -17.13
CA ILE A 185 -9.54 12.33 -16.44
C ILE A 185 -8.68 11.06 -16.40
N ALA A 186 -7.44 11.17 -16.84
CA ALA A 186 -6.50 10.05 -16.86
C ALA A 186 -6.11 9.64 -15.42
N THR A 187 -5.54 8.44 -15.31
CA THR A 187 -4.91 8.04 -14.05
C THR A 187 -3.60 8.81 -13.88
N GLU A 188 -3.49 9.53 -12.78
CA GLU A 188 -2.30 10.32 -12.45
C GLU A 188 -1.47 9.65 -11.36
N HIS A 189 -0.15 9.75 -11.47
CA HIS A 189 0.79 9.30 -10.46
C HIS A 189 1.39 10.49 -9.71
N HIS A 190 1.44 10.39 -8.38
CA HIS A 190 1.97 11.46 -7.52
C HIS A 190 3.43 11.84 -7.82
N ASN A 191 4.21 10.92 -8.43
CA ASN A 191 5.63 11.10 -8.79
C ASN A 191 6.47 11.88 -7.77
N PRO A 192 6.44 11.51 -6.46
CA PRO A 192 7.28 12.18 -5.48
C PRO A 192 8.75 11.92 -5.79
N MET A 193 9.60 12.94 -5.61
CA MET A 193 11.04 12.81 -5.81
C MET A 193 11.68 11.80 -4.85
N VAL A 194 11.14 11.69 -3.63
CA VAL A 194 11.52 10.62 -2.69
C VAL A 194 10.65 9.41 -2.98
N SER A 195 11.27 8.39 -3.57
CA SER A 195 10.56 7.16 -3.93
C SER A 195 10.37 6.25 -2.73
N ILE A 196 9.21 5.59 -2.67
CA ILE A 196 8.97 4.46 -1.77
C ILE A 196 9.55 3.13 -2.32
N ARG A 197 9.86 3.09 -3.64
CA ARG A 197 10.26 1.86 -4.37
C ARG A 197 11.76 1.75 -4.63
N ARG A 198 12.54 2.84 -4.57
CA ARG A 198 14.01 2.79 -4.61
C ARG A 198 14.56 3.19 -3.24
N ARG A 199 15.07 2.17 -2.55
CA ARG A 199 15.60 2.10 -1.17
C ARG A 199 14.53 1.82 -0.11
N SER A 200 14.55 0.54 0.28
CA SER A 200 13.72 -0.27 1.17
C SER A 200 12.77 0.40 2.18
N PRO A 201 11.56 -0.16 2.38
CA PRO A 201 10.83 0.01 3.62
C PRO A 201 11.51 -0.81 4.73
N VAL A 202 11.95 -0.12 5.78
CA VAL A 202 12.51 -0.67 7.01
C VAL A 202 11.44 -1.48 7.74
N ILE A 203 11.57 -2.80 7.81
CA ILE A 203 10.69 -3.67 8.60
C ILE A 203 11.39 -3.97 9.93
N ARG A 204 10.81 -3.50 11.05
CA ARG A 204 11.27 -3.80 12.41
C ARG A 204 11.11 -5.30 12.72
N PRO A 205 12.13 -5.97 13.29
CA PRO A 205 11.93 -7.29 13.86
C PRO A 205 11.16 -7.20 15.18
N TRP A 206 10.05 -7.93 15.28
CA TRP A 206 9.32 -8.16 16.52
C TRP A 206 10.13 -9.13 17.40
N ARG A 207 10.69 -8.65 18.51
CA ARG A 207 11.35 -9.51 19.51
C ARG A 207 10.30 -10.14 20.41
N TRP A 208 10.09 -11.44 20.28
CA TRP A 208 9.33 -12.26 21.23
C TRP A 208 10.17 -12.41 22.50
N GLN A 209 9.79 -11.79 23.61
CA GLN A 209 10.39 -12.06 24.92
C GLN A 209 9.54 -13.11 25.65
N PRO A 210 10.10 -14.26 26.07
CA PRO A 210 9.42 -15.14 27.01
C PRO A 210 9.34 -14.42 28.37
N ARG A 211 8.12 -14.24 28.89
CA ARG A 211 7.90 -13.70 30.24
C ARG A 211 8.39 -14.74 31.26
N SER A 212 9.51 -14.47 31.93
CA SER A 212 9.83 -15.12 33.19
C SER A 212 8.89 -14.57 34.27
N CYS A 213 8.18 -15.48 34.93
CA CYS A 213 7.28 -15.18 36.03
C CYS A 213 8.11 -15.18 37.32
N SER A 214 8.45 -14.00 37.83
CA SER A 214 9.02 -13.87 39.19
C SER A 214 7.89 -13.76 40.21
N ARG A 215 7.84 -14.76 41.09
CA ARG A 215 6.97 -14.87 42.26
C ARG A 215 7.07 -13.63 43.15
N ILE A 216 5.93 -13.11 43.59
CA ILE A 216 5.83 -12.28 44.78
C ILE A 216 5.43 -13.22 45.92
N THR A 217 6.28 -13.33 46.94
CA THR A 217 6.00 -14.01 48.20
C THR A 217 5.59 -12.99 49.26
N ALA A 218 4.52 -13.34 49.98
CA ALA A 218 3.97 -12.81 51.23
C ALA A 218 3.66 -11.30 51.29
#